data_AF-A0A2R4JVV4-F1
#
_entry.id   AF-A0A2R4JVV4-F1
#
_cell.length_a   1.000
_cell.length_b   1.000
_cell.length_c   1.000
_cell.angle_alpha   90.00
_cell.angle_beta   90.00
_cell.angle_gamma   90.00
#
_symmetry.space_group_name_H-M   'P 1'
#
loop_
_entity.id
_entity.type
_entity.pdbx_description
1 polymer ?
#
loop_
_entity_poly.entity_id
_entity_poly.type
_entity_poly.pdbx_seq_one_letter_code
_entity_poly.pdbx_strand_id
1 'polypeptide(L)'
;MTALDHIARTNVLFLNWRDPAHPQAGGAEAYAYEIARRLTGANARVTLFASRFPGSRAEESADGVRVLRGGGTFGVYAAAAVHLLKNRHTYDAVVDFQNGIPFFSPLFTPRWTPDICVIHHIHQKQFDLFFRWPMNTVGRLLEKQISRWVYHGRAIVVVSPSSREGVRAELGFHNPIYLVPNGSPKAPSARVDRAATPTITVVSRMTPQKRVDLLLRALPELRRRWPGLRVDLAGDGSELPNLRRLASALGLDSTVEFHGHVSEERKRTLLGRAWLTVVPSVAEGWGLTVIEANSLGTPALAFDVPGLRDAIQHGHNGWLLPTDTTLAAGIATALTELGDADARERTADRCRTWSARFSWDDSAERLAQVVLEESRRVRRHRRSRRRASDLTVLSKFQARNGDDVEHALNTMLRETDQWSRRGDSFRLLLHGCDELSAYRALRRLGVREAMFRLAHRREQLVRPDAGDVDTPRATRTPTGPEPGTTERRDPP
;
A
#
# COMPACT_ATOMS: atom_id res chain seq x y z
N MET A 1 -22.20 7.29 10.65
CA MET A 1 -22.30 7.11 9.18
C MET A 1 -20.90 7.13 8.61
N THR A 2 -20.62 6.20 7.71
CA THR A 2 -19.34 6.05 7.02
C THR A 2 -19.33 6.85 5.71
N ALA A 3 -18.16 7.11 5.14
CA ALA A 3 -18.05 7.70 3.81
C ALA A 3 -18.71 6.80 2.75
N LEU A 4 -18.64 5.48 2.92
CA LEU A 4 -19.38 4.51 2.11
C LEU A 4 -20.90 4.78 2.13
N ASP A 5 -21.49 5.08 3.29
CA ASP A 5 -22.91 5.44 3.40
C ASP A 5 -23.25 6.73 2.63
N HIS A 6 -22.33 7.70 2.64
CA HIS A 6 -22.53 9.00 2.00
C HIS A 6 -22.39 8.97 0.47
N ILE A 7 -21.64 8.01 -0.07
CA ILE A 7 -21.55 7.81 -1.53
C ILE A 7 -22.67 6.92 -2.07
N ALA A 8 -23.57 6.41 -1.22
CA ALA A 8 -24.72 5.63 -1.66
C ALA A 8 -25.47 6.38 -2.78
N ARG A 9 -25.75 5.70 -3.89
CA ARG A 9 -26.37 6.22 -5.13
C ARG A 9 -25.49 7.05 -6.07
N THR A 10 -24.26 7.37 -5.69
CA THR A 10 -23.25 8.01 -6.55
C THR A 10 -22.90 7.08 -7.72
N ASN A 11 -22.82 7.61 -8.93
CA ASN A 11 -22.35 6.88 -10.11
C ASN A 11 -20.86 7.16 -10.35
N VAL A 12 -20.01 6.16 -10.13
CA VAL A 12 -18.55 6.29 -10.18
C VAL A 12 -17.98 5.45 -11.33
N LEU A 13 -17.16 6.08 -12.18
CA LEU A 13 -16.42 5.39 -13.23
C LEU A 13 -15.00 5.09 -12.78
N PHE A 14 -14.61 3.82 -12.82
CA PHE A 14 -13.25 3.36 -12.62
C PHE A 14 -12.64 3.10 -13.99
N LEU A 15 -11.54 3.76 -14.32
CA LEU A 15 -10.76 3.50 -15.52
C LEU A 15 -9.54 2.70 -15.12
N ASN A 16 -9.49 1.42 -15.47
CA ASN A 16 -8.34 0.57 -15.17
C ASN A 16 -7.96 -0.20 -16.42
N TRP A 17 -6.66 -0.35 -16.68
CA TRP A 17 -6.22 -0.93 -17.95
C TRP A 17 -6.74 -2.36 -18.19
N ARG A 18 -6.85 -3.14 -17.12
CA ARG A 18 -7.33 -4.51 -17.11
C ARG A 18 -8.38 -4.68 -16.01
N ASP A 19 -9.25 -5.66 -16.17
CA ASP A 19 -10.13 -6.14 -15.10
C ASP A 19 -9.57 -7.45 -14.50
N PRO A 20 -10.12 -7.96 -13.39
CA PRO A 20 -9.61 -9.17 -12.73
C PRO A 20 -9.64 -10.44 -13.57
N ALA A 21 -10.52 -10.54 -14.57
CA ALA A 21 -10.60 -11.71 -15.43
C ALA A 21 -9.53 -11.70 -16.53
N HIS A 22 -8.81 -10.59 -16.71
CA HIS A 22 -7.72 -10.51 -17.67
C HIS A 22 -6.58 -11.48 -17.28
N PRO A 23 -6.03 -12.30 -18.21
CA PRO A 23 -5.01 -13.30 -17.89
C PRO A 23 -3.71 -12.76 -17.25
N GLN A 24 -3.45 -11.48 -17.48
CA GLN A 24 -2.29 -10.75 -16.92
C GLN A 24 -2.66 -9.81 -15.76
N ALA A 25 -3.85 -9.97 -15.16
CA ALA A 25 -4.25 -9.21 -13.98
C ALA A 25 -3.29 -9.47 -12.80
N GLY A 26 -3.10 -8.45 -11.96
CA GLY A 26 -2.27 -8.52 -10.77
C GLY A 26 -2.84 -7.68 -9.63
N GLY A 27 -1.96 -7.24 -8.73
CA GLY A 27 -2.36 -6.53 -7.51
C GLY A 27 -3.06 -5.19 -7.74
N ALA A 28 -2.78 -4.51 -8.85
CA ALA A 28 -3.44 -3.24 -9.19
C ALA A 28 -4.90 -3.46 -9.64
N GLU A 29 -5.13 -4.48 -10.47
CA GLU A 29 -6.48 -4.90 -10.86
C GLU A 29 -7.29 -5.40 -9.66
N ALA A 30 -6.65 -6.19 -8.78
CA ALA A 30 -7.27 -6.63 -7.53
C ALA A 30 -7.65 -5.44 -6.64
N TYR A 31 -6.80 -4.42 -6.52
CA TYR A 31 -7.09 -3.21 -5.74
C TYR A 31 -8.31 -2.46 -6.30
N ALA A 32 -8.32 -2.18 -7.62
CA ALA A 32 -9.42 -1.47 -8.24
C ALA A 32 -10.75 -2.22 -8.05
N TYR A 33 -10.72 -3.55 -8.20
CA TYR A 33 -11.91 -4.37 -8.10
C TYR A 33 -12.42 -4.56 -6.66
N GLU A 34 -11.54 -4.82 -5.68
CA GLU A 34 -11.96 -5.00 -4.29
C GLU A 34 -12.58 -3.73 -3.71
N ILE A 35 -12.13 -2.56 -4.16
CA ILE A 35 -12.74 -1.29 -3.80
C ILE A 35 -14.06 -1.10 -4.57
N ALA A 36 -14.09 -1.32 -5.88
CA ALA A 36 -15.33 -1.22 -6.68
C ALA A 36 -16.47 -2.08 -6.13
N ARG A 37 -16.15 -3.31 -5.72
CA ARG A 37 -17.10 -4.25 -5.12
C ARG A 37 -17.67 -3.73 -3.80
N ARG A 38 -16.86 -3.07 -2.96
CA ARG A 38 -17.30 -2.49 -1.68
C ARG A 38 -18.12 -1.23 -1.83
N LEU A 39 -17.73 -0.35 -2.75
CA LEU A 39 -18.54 0.80 -3.14
C LEU A 39 -19.92 0.34 -3.62
N THR A 40 -19.96 -0.71 -4.44
CA THR A 40 -21.22 -1.30 -4.90
C THR A 40 -22.02 -1.94 -3.76
N GLY A 41 -21.36 -2.65 -2.85
CA GLY A 41 -21.99 -3.17 -1.62
C GLY A 41 -22.58 -2.08 -0.72
N ALA A 42 -22.06 -0.85 -0.79
CA ALA A 42 -22.61 0.34 -0.16
C ALA A 42 -23.65 1.09 -1.02
N ASN A 43 -24.22 0.42 -2.03
CA ASN A 43 -25.23 0.95 -2.95
C ASN A 43 -24.75 2.09 -3.86
N ALA A 44 -23.45 2.27 -4.08
CA ALA A 44 -22.96 3.10 -5.18
C ALA A 44 -23.08 2.35 -6.51
N ARG A 45 -23.26 3.09 -7.62
CA ARG A 45 -23.23 2.50 -8.98
C ARG A 45 -21.80 2.60 -9.50
N VAL A 46 -21.09 1.48 -9.60
CA VAL A 46 -19.71 1.47 -10.09
C VAL A 46 -19.63 0.84 -11.48
N THR A 47 -19.04 1.58 -12.42
CA THR A 47 -18.64 1.06 -13.72
C THR A 47 -17.13 0.92 -13.78
N LEU A 48 -16.60 -0.29 -14.03
CA LEU A 48 -15.19 -0.54 -14.30
C LEU A 48 -14.96 -0.65 -15.81
N PHE A 49 -14.23 0.30 -16.39
CA PHE A 49 -13.86 0.28 -17.79
C PHE A 49 -12.45 -0.30 -17.97
N ALA A 50 -12.29 -1.32 -18.82
CA ALA A 50 -11.03 -2.03 -19.05
C ALA A 50 -10.81 -2.44 -20.52
N SER A 51 -9.63 -3.00 -20.82
CA SER A 51 -9.31 -3.53 -22.15
C SER A 51 -9.97 -4.88 -22.42
N ARG A 52 -10.24 -5.18 -23.69
CA ARG A 52 -10.67 -6.51 -24.14
C ARG A 52 -9.49 -7.47 -24.22
N PHE A 53 -9.75 -8.72 -23.86
CA PHE A 53 -8.86 -9.86 -24.05
C PHE A 53 -9.58 -11.01 -24.79
N PRO A 54 -8.85 -11.99 -25.36
CA PRO A 54 -9.46 -13.11 -26.08
C PRO A 54 -10.52 -13.82 -25.23
N GLY A 55 -11.73 -14.00 -25.78
CA GLY A 55 -12.87 -14.64 -25.09
C GLY A 55 -13.65 -13.73 -24.13
N SER A 56 -13.22 -12.48 -23.90
CA SER A 56 -13.93 -11.55 -23.02
C SER A 56 -15.23 -11.02 -23.63
N ARG A 57 -16.27 -10.87 -22.79
CA ARG A 57 -17.49 -10.16 -23.17
C ARG A 57 -17.26 -8.65 -23.12
N ALA A 58 -17.92 -7.92 -24.02
CA ALA A 58 -17.85 -6.46 -24.07
C ALA A 58 -18.45 -5.79 -22.82
N GLU A 59 -19.42 -6.42 -22.19
CA GLU A 59 -20.06 -5.98 -20.96
C GLU A 59 -20.41 -7.20 -20.11
N GLU A 60 -20.19 -7.09 -18.81
CA GLU A 60 -20.64 -8.07 -17.82
C GLU A 60 -20.92 -7.38 -16.47
N SER A 61 -21.65 -8.05 -15.60
CA SER A 61 -21.77 -7.66 -14.20
C SER A 61 -21.14 -8.75 -13.33
N ALA A 62 -20.23 -8.34 -12.45
CA ALA A 62 -19.54 -9.22 -11.52
C ALA A 62 -19.56 -8.58 -10.13
N ASP A 63 -20.08 -9.30 -9.13
CA ASP A 63 -20.28 -8.81 -7.75
C ASP A 63 -21.00 -7.44 -7.68
N GLY A 64 -21.94 -7.21 -8.60
CA GLY A 64 -22.67 -5.94 -8.75
C GLY A 64 -21.91 -4.84 -9.49
N VAL A 65 -20.60 -4.98 -9.70
CA VAL A 65 -19.80 -4.04 -10.50
C VAL A 65 -20.13 -4.23 -11.97
N ARG A 66 -20.42 -3.14 -12.69
CA ARG A 66 -20.61 -3.17 -14.14
C ARG A 66 -19.25 -3.08 -14.82
N VAL A 67 -18.80 -4.15 -15.47
CA VAL A 67 -17.52 -4.19 -16.19
C VAL A 67 -17.77 -3.94 -17.68
N LEU A 68 -17.15 -2.89 -18.22
CA LEU A 68 -17.19 -2.53 -19.63
C LEU A 68 -15.81 -2.71 -20.25
N ARG A 69 -15.74 -3.42 -21.39
CA ARG A 69 -14.48 -3.69 -22.09
C ARG A 69 -14.45 -3.09 -23.47
N GLY A 70 -13.49 -2.19 -23.70
CA GLY A 70 -13.32 -1.47 -24.96
C GLY A 70 -11.86 -1.43 -25.42
N GLY A 71 -11.63 -1.63 -26.71
CA GLY A 71 -10.29 -1.64 -27.30
C GLY A 71 -9.42 -2.82 -26.84
N GLY A 72 -8.30 -3.05 -27.55
CA GLY A 72 -7.26 -4.00 -27.12
C GLY A 72 -6.21 -3.33 -26.23
N THR A 73 -5.00 -3.91 -26.19
CA THR A 73 -3.84 -3.46 -25.39
C THR A 73 -3.64 -1.94 -25.34
N PHE A 74 -3.63 -1.26 -26.48
CA PHE A 74 -3.50 0.22 -26.51
C PHE A 74 -4.79 0.93 -26.98
N GLY A 75 -5.70 0.22 -27.64
CA GLY A 75 -6.97 0.78 -28.11
C GLY A 75 -7.91 1.18 -26.96
N VAL A 76 -7.69 0.64 -25.76
CA VAL A 76 -8.47 0.95 -24.56
C VAL A 76 -8.45 2.43 -24.19
N TYR A 77 -7.34 3.16 -24.42
CA TYR A 77 -7.28 4.60 -24.15
C TYR A 77 -8.22 5.40 -25.04
N ALA A 78 -8.24 5.11 -26.35
CA ALA A 78 -9.15 5.75 -27.29
C ALA A 78 -10.61 5.36 -27.00
N ALA A 79 -10.86 4.09 -26.67
CA ALA A 79 -12.19 3.61 -26.30
C ALA A 79 -12.71 4.30 -25.02
N ALA A 80 -11.86 4.46 -24.01
CA ALA A 80 -12.19 5.17 -22.78
C ALA A 80 -12.46 6.66 -23.03
N ALA A 81 -11.67 7.33 -23.88
CA ALA A 81 -11.90 8.71 -24.27
C ALA A 81 -13.26 8.90 -24.96
N VAL A 82 -13.61 8.03 -25.91
CA VAL A 82 -14.92 8.04 -26.58
C VAL A 82 -16.05 7.75 -25.59
N HIS A 83 -15.86 6.79 -24.68
CA HIS A 83 -16.83 6.45 -23.63
C HIS A 83 -17.09 7.64 -22.71
N LEU A 84 -16.03 8.29 -22.23
CA LEU A 84 -16.11 9.52 -21.44
C LEU A 84 -16.86 10.60 -22.21
N LEU A 85 -16.45 10.96 -23.43
CA LEU A 85 -17.12 12.01 -24.21
C LEU A 85 -18.63 11.77 -24.39
N LYS A 86 -19.05 10.51 -24.56
CA LYS A 86 -20.47 10.13 -24.69
C LYS A 86 -21.23 10.15 -23.36
N ASN A 87 -20.58 9.78 -22.26
CA ASN A 87 -21.24 9.52 -20.97
C ASN A 87 -20.79 10.47 -19.84
N ARG A 88 -20.03 11.53 -20.13
CA ARG A 88 -19.38 12.37 -19.12
C ARG A 88 -20.33 13.07 -18.13
N HIS A 89 -21.60 13.17 -18.47
CA HIS A 89 -22.64 13.76 -17.60
C HIS A 89 -23.38 12.73 -16.75
N THR A 90 -23.12 11.43 -16.96
CA THR A 90 -23.76 10.36 -16.18
C THR A 90 -22.98 10.03 -14.91
N TYR A 91 -21.70 10.36 -14.86
CA TYR A 91 -20.81 10.02 -13.76
C TYR A 91 -20.62 11.20 -12.80
N ASP A 92 -20.84 10.94 -11.53
CA ASP A 92 -20.63 11.88 -10.44
C ASP A 92 -19.15 12.00 -10.06
N ALA A 93 -18.35 10.97 -10.33
CA ALA A 93 -16.90 10.94 -10.11
C ALA A 93 -16.18 9.98 -11.07
N VAL A 94 -14.91 10.27 -11.37
CA VAL A 94 -14.04 9.40 -12.16
C VAL A 94 -12.77 9.09 -11.37
N VAL A 95 -12.45 7.80 -11.27
CA VAL A 95 -11.22 7.30 -10.65
C VAL A 95 -10.37 6.66 -11.75
N ASP A 96 -9.24 7.27 -12.03
CA ASP A 96 -8.31 6.89 -13.09
C ASP A 96 -7.12 6.13 -12.50
N PHE A 97 -7.03 4.82 -12.74
CA PHE A 97 -5.97 3.97 -12.22
C PHE A 97 -4.78 3.97 -13.18
N GLN A 98 -3.72 4.66 -12.77
CA GLN A 98 -2.48 4.77 -13.51
C GLN A 98 -1.56 3.57 -13.21
N ASN A 99 -1.56 2.60 -14.13
CA ASN A 99 -0.63 1.47 -14.17
C ASN A 99 0.46 1.71 -15.24
N GLY A 100 1.11 2.87 -15.16
CA GLY A 100 2.08 3.35 -16.15
C GLY A 100 1.59 4.63 -16.83
N ILE A 101 0.78 4.49 -17.87
CA ILE A 101 0.16 5.62 -18.59
C ILE A 101 -1.28 5.81 -18.07
N PRO A 102 -1.68 7.01 -17.64
CA PRO A 102 -3.04 7.27 -17.19
C PRO A 102 -4.00 7.43 -18.37
N PHE A 103 -5.32 7.36 -18.14
CA PHE A 103 -6.31 7.57 -19.19
C PHE A 103 -6.52 9.03 -19.59
N PHE A 104 -5.90 9.96 -18.86
CA PHE A 104 -6.05 11.41 -19.05
C PHE A 104 -7.52 11.85 -18.94
N SER A 105 -8.28 11.24 -18.03
CA SER A 105 -9.72 11.52 -17.84
C SER A 105 -10.10 13.00 -17.77
N PRO A 106 -9.31 13.93 -17.15
CA PRO A 106 -9.65 15.34 -17.08
C PRO A 106 -9.79 16.06 -18.42
N LEU A 107 -9.28 15.49 -19.52
CA LEU A 107 -9.44 16.03 -20.87
C LEU A 107 -10.83 15.77 -21.46
N PHE A 108 -11.55 14.78 -20.94
CA PHE A 108 -12.82 14.31 -21.50
C PHE A 108 -14.00 14.49 -20.53
N THR A 109 -13.73 14.80 -19.26
CA THR A 109 -14.74 15.09 -18.23
C THR A 109 -15.02 16.59 -18.08
N PRO A 110 -16.23 16.97 -17.65
CA PRO A 110 -16.52 18.33 -17.25
C PRO A 110 -15.61 18.82 -16.13
N ARG A 111 -15.37 20.13 -16.10
CA ARG A 111 -14.55 20.77 -15.06
C ARG A 111 -15.12 20.61 -13.64
N TRP A 112 -16.42 20.29 -13.53
CA TRP A 112 -17.10 20.04 -12.27
C TRP A 112 -17.14 18.55 -11.86
N THR A 113 -16.58 17.65 -12.67
CA THR A 113 -16.44 16.24 -12.31
C THR A 113 -15.17 16.06 -11.47
N PRO A 114 -15.24 15.48 -10.27
CA PRO A 114 -14.07 15.10 -9.50
C PRO A 114 -13.34 13.95 -10.20
N ASP A 115 -12.20 14.28 -10.80
CA ASP A 115 -11.24 13.33 -11.37
C ASP A 115 -10.15 13.04 -10.34
N ILE A 116 -9.98 11.76 -10.00
CA ILE A 116 -9.01 11.28 -9.02
C ILE A 116 -8.05 10.33 -9.73
N CYS A 117 -6.75 10.61 -9.68
CA CYS A 117 -5.73 9.74 -10.27
C CYS A 117 -5.12 8.84 -9.19
N VAL A 118 -5.27 7.53 -9.32
CA VAL A 118 -4.67 6.52 -8.43
C VAL A 118 -3.37 6.03 -9.05
N ILE A 119 -2.24 6.25 -8.37
CA ILE A 119 -0.92 5.80 -8.81
C ILE A 119 -0.50 4.63 -7.92
N HIS A 120 -0.50 3.42 -8.49
CA HIS A 120 -0.12 2.19 -7.77
C HIS A 120 1.39 1.98 -7.69
N HIS A 121 2.12 2.37 -8.73
CA HIS A 121 3.55 2.23 -8.84
C HIS A 121 4.08 3.35 -9.75
N ILE A 122 5.27 3.86 -9.44
CA ILE A 122 5.97 4.82 -10.29
C ILE A 122 6.82 4.02 -11.27
N HIS A 123 6.54 4.16 -12.57
CA HIS A 123 7.10 3.27 -13.59
C HIS A 123 8.38 3.83 -14.25
N GLN A 124 8.93 4.96 -13.77
CA GLN A 124 10.06 5.64 -14.43
C GLN A 124 11.28 4.74 -14.69
N LYS A 125 11.61 3.81 -13.78
CA LYS A 125 12.72 2.85 -13.96
C LYS A 125 12.33 1.58 -14.72
N GLN A 126 11.04 1.33 -14.95
CA GLN A 126 10.54 0.16 -15.67
C GLN A 126 10.34 0.42 -17.18
N PHE A 127 10.14 1.68 -17.59
CA PHE A 127 10.04 2.01 -19.01
C PHE A 127 11.30 1.62 -19.80
N ASP A 128 12.50 1.73 -19.19
CA ASP A 128 13.76 1.29 -19.81
C ASP A 128 13.91 -0.23 -19.90
N LEU A 129 13.15 -0.99 -19.09
CA LEU A 129 13.14 -2.46 -19.13
C LEU A 129 12.15 -3.00 -20.16
N PHE A 130 11.05 -2.30 -20.45
CA PHE A 130 9.99 -2.76 -21.35
C PHE A 130 10.01 -2.11 -22.74
N PHE A 131 10.57 -0.90 -22.89
CA PHE A 131 10.55 -0.17 -24.15
C PHE A 131 11.96 0.22 -24.58
N ARG A 132 12.33 -0.08 -25.84
CA ARG A 132 13.55 0.44 -26.46
C ARG A 132 13.34 1.89 -26.89
N TRP A 133 14.42 2.64 -27.08
CA TRP A 133 14.36 3.96 -27.70
C TRP A 133 13.65 3.86 -29.07
N PRO A 134 12.73 4.78 -29.42
CA PRO A 134 12.35 6.01 -28.71
C PRO A 134 11.12 5.89 -27.77
N MET A 135 10.47 4.73 -27.69
CA MET A 135 9.22 4.56 -26.93
C MET A 135 9.37 4.76 -25.42
N ASN A 136 10.54 4.44 -24.84
CA ASN A 136 10.82 4.72 -23.42
C ASN A 136 10.80 6.23 -23.11
N THR A 137 11.34 7.06 -24.01
CA THR A 137 11.38 8.51 -23.84
C THR A 137 9.99 9.12 -23.97
N VAL A 138 9.17 8.63 -24.90
CA VAL A 138 7.76 9.05 -25.04
C VAL A 138 6.94 8.62 -23.81
N GLY A 139 7.12 7.39 -23.32
CA GLY A 139 6.49 6.92 -22.09
C GLY A 139 6.84 7.78 -20.87
N ARG A 140 8.12 8.10 -20.68
CA ARG A 140 8.58 9.01 -19.61
C ARG A 140 8.01 10.43 -19.74
N LEU A 141 7.90 10.94 -20.96
CA LEU A 141 7.33 12.27 -21.21
C LEU A 141 5.83 12.32 -20.89
N LEU A 142 5.09 11.29 -21.29
CA LEU A 142 3.66 11.13 -21.01
C LEU A 142 3.39 10.97 -19.50
N GLU A 143 4.16 10.10 -18.83
CA GLU A 143 4.03 9.85 -17.39
C GLU A 143 4.41 11.09 -16.57
N LYS A 144 5.41 11.86 -16.99
CA LYS A 144 5.92 13.00 -16.24
C LYS A 144 5.26 14.32 -16.64
N GLN A 145 5.50 14.85 -17.83
CA GLN A 145 5.11 16.22 -18.15
C GLN A 145 3.63 16.34 -18.46
N ILE A 146 3.10 15.44 -19.30
CA ILE A 146 1.72 15.49 -19.75
C ILE A 146 0.77 15.12 -18.61
N SER A 147 1.04 14.03 -17.87
CA SER A 147 0.23 13.67 -16.70
C SER A 147 0.17 14.81 -15.67
N ARG A 148 1.30 15.43 -15.32
CA ARG A 148 1.31 16.58 -14.39
C ARG A 148 0.42 17.73 -14.86
N TRP A 149 0.47 18.04 -16.16
CA TRP A 149 -0.32 19.11 -16.73
C TRP A 149 -1.81 18.78 -16.74
N VAL A 150 -2.18 17.59 -17.24
CA VAL A 150 -3.58 17.14 -17.33
C VAL A 150 -4.23 17.03 -15.96
N TYR A 151 -3.53 16.45 -14.99
CA TYR A 151 -4.04 16.27 -13.64
C TYR A 151 -3.73 17.46 -12.73
N HIS A 152 -3.26 18.61 -13.24
CA HIS A 152 -2.94 19.75 -12.39
C HIS A 152 -4.13 20.18 -11.52
N GLY A 153 -3.92 20.26 -10.21
CA GLY A 153 -4.93 20.62 -9.23
C GLY A 153 -5.96 19.53 -8.89
N ARG A 154 -5.92 18.36 -9.55
CA ARG A 154 -6.75 17.18 -9.24
C ARG A 154 -6.19 16.39 -8.06
N ALA A 155 -7.00 15.57 -7.40
CA ALA A 155 -6.53 14.70 -6.33
C ALA A 155 -5.68 13.55 -6.91
N ILE A 156 -4.59 13.25 -6.22
CA ILE A 156 -3.77 12.07 -6.46
C ILE A 156 -3.95 11.13 -5.26
N VAL A 157 -4.15 9.85 -5.53
CA VAL A 157 -4.19 8.79 -4.54
C VAL A 157 -2.97 7.91 -4.75
N VAL A 158 -2.28 7.59 -3.66
CA VAL A 158 -1.15 6.66 -3.67
C VAL A 158 -1.33 5.63 -2.56
N VAL A 159 -0.70 4.47 -2.73
CA VAL A 159 -0.87 3.34 -1.81
C VAL A 159 0.08 3.37 -0.62
N SER A 160 1.15 4.16 -0.67
CA SER A 160 2.17 4.18 0.39
C SER A 160 2.87 5.54 0.55
N PRO A 161 3.43 5.85 1.74
CA PRO A 161 4.26 7.02 1.95
C PRO A 161 5.45 7.11 0.99
N SER A 162 6.10 5.97 0.69
CA SER A 162 7.19 5.97 -0.30
C SER A 162 6.68 6.31 -1.72
N SER A 163 5.47 5.84 -2.07
CA SER A 163 4.83 6.23 -3.34
C SER A 163 4.50 7.72 -3.37
N ARG A 164 4.04 8.31 -2.26
CA ARG A 164 3.84 9.76 -2.14
C ARG A 164 5.13 10.53 -2.39
N GLU A 165 6.23 10.10 -1.75
CA GLU A 165 7.55 10.71 -1.92
C GLU A 165 8.03 10.64 -3.36
N GLY A 166 7.90 9.48 -4.02
CA GLY A 166 8.27 9.36 -5.43
C GLY A 166 7.37 10.21 -6.35
N VAL A 167 6.06 10.31 -6.09
CA VAL A 167 5.16 11.18 -6.86
C VAL A 167 5.58 12.65 -6.73
N ARG A 168 6.10 13.05 -5.57
CA ARG A 168 6.67 14.40 -5.37
C ARG A 168 8.03 14.56 -6.05
N ALA A 169 8.99 13.71 -5.73
CA ALA A 169 10.38 13.88 -6.13
C ALA A 169 10.62 13.52 -7.60
N GLU A 170 10.03 12.42 -8.08
CA GLU A 170 10.30 11.88 -9.42
C GLU A 170 9.29 12.39 -10.46
N LEU A 171 8.01 12.44 -10.09
CA LEU A 171 6.93 12.91 -10.97
C LEU A 171 6.66 14.41 -10.82
N GLY A 172 7.09 15.10 -9.75
CA GLY A 172 6.95 16.55 -9.62
C GLY A 172 5.51 17.05 -9.51
N PHE A 173 4.58 16.23 -9.04
CA PHE A 173 3.22 16.67 -8.72
C PHE A 173 3.25 17.56 -7.47
N HIS A 174 2.43 18.61 -7.41
CA HIS A 174 2.21 19.45 -6.20
C HIS A 174 0.74 19.47 -5.74
N ASN A 175 -0.04 18.54 -6.30
CA ASN A 175 -1.46 18.29 -6.06
C ASN A 175 -1.76 17.76 -4.65
N PRO A 176 -2.99 17.81 -4.13
CA PRO A 176 -3.36 17.03 -2.95
C PRO A 176 -3.05 15.54 -3.16
N ILE A 177 -2.25 14.92 -2.27
CA ILE A 177 -1.93 13.49 -2.31
C ILE A 177 -2.52 12.75 -1.10
N TYR A 178 -3.46 11.86 -1.36
CA TYR A 178 -4.13 11.02 -0.37
C TYR A 178 -3.51 9.63 -0.30
N LEU A 179 -3.48 9.04 0.89
CA LEU A 179 -2.99 7.67 1.11
C LEU A 179 -4.16 6.71 1.22
N VAL A 180 -4.24 5.78 0.28
CA VAL A 180 -5.20 4.66 0.33
C VAL A 180 -4.40 3.37 0.19
N PRO A 181 -3.89 2.82 1.30
CA PRO A 181 -3.14 1.57 1.29
C PRO A 181 -3.98 0.40 0.77
N ASN A 182 -3.33 -0.62 0.20
CA ASN A 182 -4.05 -1.82 -0.17
C ASN A 182 -4.49 -2.58 1.08
N GLY A 183 -5.67 -3.17 1.00
CA GLY A 183 -6.15 -4.11 2.00
C GLY A 183 -5.49 -5.47 1.86
N SER A 184 -5.72 -6.31 2.87
CA SER A 184 -5.42 -7.74 2.82
C SER A 184 -6.71 -8.55 2.81
N PRO A 185 -6.74 -9.73 2.19
CA PRO A 185 -7.76 -10.73 2.49
C PRO A 185 -7.82 -11.00 4.00
N LYS A 186 -9.03 -11.23 4.53
CA LYS A 186 -9.18 -11.65 5.94
C LYS A 186 -8.43 -12.96 6.14
N ALA A 187 -7.70 -13.06 7.24
CA ALA A 187 -7.01 -14.30 7.61
C ALA A 187 -8.05 -15.44 7.70
N PRO A 188 -7.76 -16.63 7.15
CA PRO A 188 -8.65 -17.77 7.27
C PRO A 188 -8.82 -18.16 8.75
N SER A 189 -9.99 -18.69 9.10
CA SER A 189 -10.27 -19.18 10.46
C SER A 189 -9.45 -20.41 10.82
N ALA A 190 -9.11 -21.25 9.83
CA ALA A 190 -8.29 -22.43 10.02
C ALA A 190 -6.80 -22.09 10.01
N ARG A 191 -6.08 -22.50 11.06
CA ARG A 191 -4.63 -22.38 11.15
C ARG A 191 -3.98 -23.37 10.19
N VAL A 192 -3.02 -22.89 9.38
CA VAL A 192 -2.14 -23.75 8.58
C VAL A 192 -0.91 -24.05 9.41
N ASP A 193 -0.61 -25.33 9.61
CA ASP A 193 0.59 -25.74 10.34
C ASP A 193 1.86 -25.39 9.56
N ARG A 194 2.84 -24.85 10.29
CA ARG A 194 4.16 -24.55 9.75
C ARG A 194 4.89 -25.84 9.39
N ALA A 195 5.72 -25.79 8.36
CA ALA A 195 6.59 -26.90 8.01
C ALA A 195 7.55 -27.25 9.16
N ALA A 196 7.91 -28.52 9.31
CA ALA A 196 8.86 -28.97 10.33
C ALA A 196 10.31 -28.54 10.02
N THR A 197 10.64 -28.37 8.74
CA THR A 197 11.96 -27.91 8.28
C THR A 197 11.89 -26.48 7.73
N PRO A 198 13.03 -25.76 7.70
CA PRO A 198 13.10 -24.44 7.08
C PRO A 198 12.50 -24.45 5.68
N THR A 199 11.42 -23.70 5.49
CA THR A 199 10.73 -23.58 4.20
C THR A 199 10.62 -22.10 3.85
N ILE A 200 11.13 -21.73 2.69
CA ILE A 200 10.98 -20.40 2.11
C ILE A 200 9.90 -20.45 1.05
N THR A 201 9.07 -19.42 0.97
CA THR A 201 8.11 -19.25 -0.13
C THR A 201 8.33 -17.93 -0.85
N VAL A 202 8.10 -17.92 -2.16
CA VAL A 202 7.99 -16.71 -2.97
C VAL A 202 6.69 -16.78 -3.76
N VAL A 203 5.82 -15.78 -3.59
CA VAL A 203 4.61 -15.62 -4.39
C VAL A 203 4.70 -14.32 -5.17
N SER A 204 4.95 -14.41 -6.48
CA SER A 204 5.06 -13.22 -7.33
C SER A 204 4.92 -13.54 -8.81
N ARG A 205 4.63 -12.54 -9.65
CA ARG A 205 4.80 -12.68 -11.10
C ARG A 205 6.28 -12.88 -11.44
N MET A 206 6.63 -13.95 -12.14
CA MET A 206 8.01 -14.29 -12.50
C MET A 206 8.51 -13.38 -13.62
N THR A 207 8.99 -12.21 -13.24
CA THR A 207 9.42 -11.12 -14.13
C THR A 207 10.75 -10.56 -13.66
N PRO A 208 11.56 -9.92 -14.54
CA PRO A 208 12.95 -9.56 -14.21
C PRO A 208 13.05 -8.68 -12.96
N GLN A 209 12.12 -7.74 -12.77
CA GLN A 209 12.10 -6.82 -11.62
C GLN A 209 11.84 -7.50 -10.28
N LYS A 210 11.28 -8.73 -10.26
CA LYS A 210 11.09 -9.48 -9.02
C LYS A 210 12.36 -10.12 -8.49
N ARG A 211 13.38 -10.24 -9.35
CA ARG A 211 14.73 -10.70 -9.02
C ARG A 211 14.81 -12.03 -8.25
N VAL A 212 13.93 -12.96 -8.60
CA VAL A 212 13.93 -14.33 -8.05
C VAL A 212 15.26 -15.06 -8.36
N ASP A 213 15.98 -14.63 -9.39
CA ASP A 213 17.35 -15.08 -9.70
C ASP A 213 18.31 -14.89 -8.51
N LEU A 214 18.17 -13.80 -7.75
CA LEU A 214 19.00 -13.54 -6.57
C LEU A 214 18.77 -14.57 -5.47
N LEU A 215 17.51 -14.99 -5.27
CA LEU A 215 17.20 -16.05 -4.32
C LEU A 215 17.84 -17.36 -4.75
N LEU A 216 17.66 -17.77 -6.02
CA LEU A 216 18.24 -19.02 -6.52
C LEU A 216 19.77 -19.05 -6.34
N ARG A 217 20.45 -17.94 -6.62
CA ARG A 217 21.91 -17.82 -6.44
C ARG A 217 22.36 -17.88 -4.97
N ALA A 218 21.50 -17.55 -4.02
CA ALA A 218 21.79 -17.63 -2.58
C ALA A 218 21.66 -19.06 -2.02
N LEU A 219 20.87 -19.92 -2.66
CA LEU A 219 20.52 -21.25 -2.12
C LEU A 219 21.68 -22.24 -1.97
N PRO A 220 22.71 -22.29 -2.85
CA PRO A 220 23.84 -23.20 -2.67
C PRO A 220 24.57 -22.99 -1.33
N GLU A 221 24.72 -21.74 -0.90
CA GLU A 221 25.31 -21.41 0.40
C GLU A 221 24.39 -21.82 1.55
N LEU A 222 23.12 -21.44 1.48
CA LEU A 222 22.14 -21.70 2.53
C LEU A 222 21.91 -23.20 2.75
N ARG A 223 21.88 -24.01 1.68
CA ARG A 223 21.70 -25.47 1.78
C ARG A 223 22.83 -26.15 2.56
N ARG A 224 24.05 -25.62 2.53
CA ARG A 224 25.16 -26.15 3.35
C ARG A 224 24.89 -26.00 4.84
N ARG A 225 24.20 -24.94 5.24
CA ARG A 225 23.85 -24.65 6.63
C ARG A 225 22.51 -25.27 7.05
N TRP A 226 21.57 -25.41 6.12
CA TRP A 226 20.28 -26.07 6.33
C TRP A 226 20.03 -27.13 5.24
N PRO A 227 20.53 -28.37 5.41
CA PRO A 227 20.40 -29.42 4.38
C PRO A 227 18.95 -29.80 4.02
N GLY A 228 18.00 -29.57 4.94
CA GLY A 228 16.55 -29.79 4.73
C GLY A 228 15.77 -28.57 4.26
N LEU A 229 16.45 -27.50 3.82
CA LEU A 229 15.82 -26.28 3.30
C LEU A 229 14.99 -26.59 2.05
N ARG A 230 13.73 -26.15 2.04
CA ARG A 230 12.85 -26.19 0.87
C ARG A 230 12.46 -24.79 0.41
N VAL A 231 12.26 -24.62 -0.89
CA VAL A 231 11.83 -23.36 -1.48
C VAL A 231 10.64 -23.60 -2.41
N ASP A 232 9.51 -23.01 -2.06
CA ASP A 232 8.28 -23.05 -2.86
C ASP A 232 8.15 -21.76 -3.68
N LEU A 233 8.24 -21.86 -5.00
CA LEU A 233 8.09 -20.73 -5.94
C LEU A 233 6.73 -20.80 -6.63
N ALA A 234 5.83 -19.88 -6.30
CA ALA A 234 4.50 -19.77 -6.89
C ALA A 234 4.35 -18.48 -7.69
N GLY A 235 3.85 -18.65 -8.91
CA GLY A 235 3.60 -17.60 -9.89
C GLY A 235 4.14 -17.94 -11.27
N ASP A 236 3.69 -17.16 -12.25
CA ASP A 236 4.04 -17.31 -13.65
C ASP A 236 4.57 -15.98 -14.22
N GLY A 237 5.19 -16.01 -15.39
CA GLY A 237 5.70 -14.86 -16.09
C GLY A 237 6.87 -15.19 -17.01
N SER A 238 7.32 -14.17 -17.75
CA SER A 238 8.33 -14.30 -18.81
C SER A 238 9.68 -14.88 -18.34
N GLU A 239 10.03 -14.72 -17.06
CA GLU A 239 11.29 -15.23 -16.52
C GLU A 239 11.22 -16.67 -16.02
N LEU A 240 10.04 -17.28 -15.92
CA LEU A 240 9.90 -18.63 -15.38
C LEU A 240 10.81 -19.66 -16.11
N PRO A 241 10.93 -19.68 -17.46
CA PRO A 241 11.84 -20.60 -18.13
C PRO A 241 13.31 -20.35 -17.79
N ASN A 242 13.73 -19.09 -17.63
CA ASN A 242 15.11 -18.72 -17.28
C ASN A 242 15.43 -19.16 -15.84
N LEU A 243 14.50 -18.96 -14.92
CA LEU A 243 14.65 -19.34 -13.51
C LEU A 243 14.75 -20.86 -13.35
N ARG A 244 13.97 -21.65 -14.11
CA ARG A 244 14.08 -23.12 -14.11
C ARG A 244 15.46 -23.59 -14.60
N ARG A 245 15.97 -23.01 -15.69
CA ARG A 245 17.33 -23.32 -16.19
C ARG A 245 18.41 -22.94 -15.19
N LEU A 246 18.29 -21.78 -14.53
CA LEU A 246 19.21 -21.35 -13.49
C LEU A 246 19.20 -22.30 -12.29
N ALA A 247 18.02 -22.75 -11.83
CA ALA A 247 17.90 -23.68 -10.72
C ALA A 247 18.58 -25.03 -11.03
N SER A 248 18.37 -25.56 -12.24
CA SER A 248 19.02 -26.80 -12.68
C SER A 248 20.54 -26.64 -12.80
N ALA A 249 21.02 -25.53 -13.38
CA ALA A 249 22.45 -25.24 -13.47
C ALA A 249 23.14 -25.11 -12.11
N LEU A 250 22.40 -24.73 -11.06
CA LEU A 250 22.88 -24.65 -9.68
C LEU A 250 22.67 -25.95 -8.88
N GLY A 251 22.09 -27.00 -9.49
CA GLY A 251 21.80 -28.28 -8.84
C GLY A 251 20.78 -28.16 -7.71
N LEU A 252 19.72 -27.37 -7.93
CA LEU A 252 18.69 -27.05 -6.93
C LEU A 252 17.38 -27.84 -7.11
N ASP A 253 17.36 -28.85 -7.99
CA ASP A 253 16.15 -29.61 -8.33
C ASP A 253 15.49 -30.30 -7.12
N SER A 254 16.26 -30.67 -6.10
CA SER A 254 15.75 -31.24 -4.83
C SER A 254 15.40 -30.19 -3.77
N THR A 255 15.70 -28.91 -4.02
CA THR A 255 15.53 -27.80 -3.06
C THR A 255 14.39 -26.86 -3.47
N VAL A 256 14.16 -26.70 -4.77
CA VAL A 256 13.23 -25.70 -5.32
C VAL A 256 12.08 -26.38 -6.05
N GLU A 257 10.85 -26.11 -5.61
CA GLU A 257 9.62 -26.53 -6.26
C GLU A 257 8.96 -25.34 -6.97
N PHE A 258 8.77 -25.45 -8.29
CA PHE A 258 8.11 -24.43 -9.10
C PHE A 258 6.64 -24.82 -9.33
N HIS A 259 5.72 -24.13 -8.67
CA HIS A 259 4.28 -24.41 -8.70
C HIS A 259 3.56 -23.79 -9.90
N GLY A 260 4.17 -22.82 -10.59
CA GLY A 260 3.49 -22.03 -11.64
C GLY A 260 2.37 -21.17 -11.05
N HIS A 261 1.35 -20.83 -11.85
CA HIS A 261 0.17 -20.14 -11.33
C HIS A 261 -0.63 -21.09 -10.40
N VAL A 262 -1.01 -20.60 -9.22
CA VAL A 262 -1.70 -21.38 -8.19
C VAL A 262 -3.01 -20.73 -7.78
N SER A 263 -3.97 -21.54 -7.32
CA SER A 263 -5.22 -21.04 -6.73
C SER A 263 -4.96 -20.23 -5.45
N GLU A 264 -5.92 -19.38 -5.07
CA GLU A 264 -5.85 -18.62 -3.81
C GLU A 264 -5.70 -19.52 -2.57
N GLU A 265 -6.35 -20.69 -2.57
CA GLU A 265 -6.22 -21.67 -1.50
C GLU A 265 -4.82 -22.27 -1.43
N ARG A 266 -4.23 -22.63 -2.58
CA ARG A 266 -2.88 -23.14 -2.64
C ARG A 266 -1.86 -22.06 -2.26
N LYS A 267 -2.06 -20.82 -2.69
CA LYS A 267 -1.26 -19.65 -2.27
C LYS A 267 -1.24 -19.52 -0.75
N ARG A 268 -2.41 -19.56 -0.10
CA ARG A 268 -2.53 -19.52 1.37
C ARG A 268 -1.82 -20.68 2.04
N THR A 269 -1.94 -21.88 1.49
CA THR A 269 -1.26 -23.07 2.03
C THR A 269 0.26 -22.92 1.98
N LEU A 270 0.81 -22.47 0.84
CA LEU A 270 2.26 -22.28 0.68
C LEU A 270 2.78 -21.21 1.66
N LEU A 271 2.16 -20.03 1.65
CA LEU A 271 2.52 -18.94 2.56
C LEU A 271 2.38 -19.36 4.03
N GLY A 272 1.30 -20.07 4.39
CA GLY A 272 1.00 -20.54 5.73
C GLY A 272 1.88 -21.69 6.21
N ARG A 273 2.54 -22.44 5.33
CA ARG A 273 3.52 -23.47 5.73
C ARG A 273 4.92 -22.92 5.88
N ALA A 274 5.24 -21.84 5.17
CA ALA A 274 6.58 -21.26 5.13
C ALA A 274 7.02 -20.70 6.50
N TRP A 275 8.32 -20.80 6.77
CA TRP A 275 8.94 -20.07 7.88
C TRP A 275 9.18 -18.61 7.49
N LEU A 276 9.47 -18.37 6.22
CA LEU A 276 9.85 -17.07 5.70
C LEU A 276 9.30 -16.90 4.28
N THR A 277 8.69 -15.75 3.98
CA THR A 277 8.49 -15.33 2.58
C THR A 277 9.64 -14.43 2.16
N VAL A 278 10.22 -14.65 0.99
CA VAL A 278 11.29 -13.78 0.46
C VAL A 278 10.75 -12.99 -0.73
N VAL A 279 10.95 -11.67 -0.70
CA VAL A 279 10.52 -10.74 -1.74
C VAL A 279 11.74 -9.96 -2.23
N PRO A 280 12.56 -10.53 -3.13
CA PRO A 280 13.84 -9.93 -3.55
C PRO A 280 13.65 -8.80 -4.58
N SER A 281 12.44 -8.26 -4.69
CA SER A 281 12.06 -7.30 -5.72
C SER A 281 12.80 -5.97 -5.54
N VAL A 282 13.18 -5.34 -6.66
CA VAL A 282 13.89 -4.04 -6.65
C VAL A 282 12.95 -2.84 -6.71
N ALA A 283 11.67 -3.06 -6.99
CA ALA A 283 10.65 -2.04 -7.03
C ALA A 283 9.27 -2.63 -6.69
N GLU A 284 8.57 -2.01 -5.74
CA GLU A 284 7.20 -2.32 -5.36
C GLU A 284 6.43 -1.02 -5.04
N GLY A 285 5.12 -1.14 -4.93
CA GLY A 285 4.19 -0.03 -4.69
C GLY A 285 3.61 -0.15 -3.30
N TRP A 286 3.24 -1.38 -2.92
CA TRP A 286 2.74 -1.71 -1.59
C TRP A 286 3.41 -2.94 -0.97
N GLY A 287 3.62 -4.02 -1.74
CA GLY A 287 4.04 -5.31 -1.18
C GLY A 287 2.85 -6.14 -0.69
N LEU A 288 1.80 -6.29 -1.50
CA LEU A 288 0.59 -7.04 -1.13
C LEU A 288 0.90 -8.45 -0.60
N THR A 289 1.81 -9.18 -1.25
CA THR A 289 2.25 -10.51 -0.81
C THR A 289 2.82 -10.50 0.61
N VAL A 290 3.48 -9.42 1.04
CA VAL A 290 4.00 -9.29 2.42
C VAL A 290 2.85 -9.29 3.41
N ILE A 291 1.82 -8.47 3.16
CA ILE A 291 0.66 -8.37 4.05
C ILE A 291 -0.16 -9.67 4.03
N GLU A 292 -0.30 -10.32 2.86
CA GLU A 292 -0.92 -11.64 2.75
C GLU A 292 -0.16 -12.69 3.56
N ALA A 293 1.17 -12.77 3.44
CA ALA A 293 2.00 -13.67 4.22
C ALA A 293 1.89 -13.39 5.72
N ASN A 294 1.95 -12.11 6.12
CA ASN A 294 1.83 -11.71 7.50
C ASN A 294 0.47 -12.05 8.11
N SER A 295 -0.62 -12.04 7.33
CA SER A 295 -1.95 -12.48 7.76
C SER A 295 -1.99 -13.96 8.17
N LEU A 296 -1.07 -14.76 7.60
CA LEU A 296 -0.84 -16.16 7.93
C LEU A 296 0.28 -16.32 8.97
N GLY A 297 0.71 -15.22 9.61
CA GLY A 297 1.81 -15.15 10.57
C GLY A 297 3.20 -15.30 9.97
N THR A 298 3.34 -15.30 8.64
CA THR A 298 4.62 -15.60 7.98
C THR A 298 5.39 -14.29 7.80
N PRO A 299 6.58 -14.14 8.43
CA PRO A 299 7.38 -12.94 8.26
C PRO A 299 7.95 -12.85 6.86
N ALA A 300 8.25 -11.63 6.43
CA ALA A 300 8.82 -11.35 5.13
C ALA A 300 10.26 -10.87 5.22
N LEU A 301 11.09 -11.27 4.26
CA LEU A 301 12.40 -10.68 4.04
C LEU A 301 12.45 -10.04 2.67
N ALA A 302 12.88 -8.79 2.60
CA ALA A 302 12.96 -8.03 1.36
C ALA A 302 14.11 -7.03 1.39
N PHE A 303 14.48 -6.49 0.22
CA PHE A 303 15.34 -5.30 0.17
C PHE A 303 14.59 -4.06 0.68
N ASP A 304 15.32 -3.10 1.25
CA ASP A 304 14.80 -1.79 1.63
C ASP A 304 14.56 -0.90 0.40
N VAL A 305 13.48 -1.20 -0.31
CA VAL A 305 13.01 -0.43 -1.47
C VAL A 305 11.62 0.16 -1.21
N PRO A 306 11.22 1.23 -1.93
CA PRO A 306 9.87 1.78 -1.87
C PRO A 306 8.77 0.70 -1.98
N GLY A 307 7.68 0.88 -1.26
CA GLY A 307 6.61 -0.12 -1.12
C GLY A 307 6.94 -1.18 -0.07
N LEU A 308 8.01 -1.96 -0.25
CA LEU A 308 8.40 -3.00 0.72
C LEU A 308 8.78 -2.43 2.09
N ARG A 309 9.44 -1.27 2.12
CA ARG A 309 9.75 -0.56 3.37
C ARG A 309 8.53 -0.04 4.12
N ASP A 310 7.40 0.13 3.42
CA ASP A 310 6.14 0.55 4.02
C ASP A 310 5.36 -0.65 4.58
N ALA A 311 5.47 -1.83 3.93
CA ALA A 311 4.84 -3.07 4.37
C ALA A 311 5.62 -3.83 5.46
N ILE A 312 6.95 -3.69 5.53
CA ILE A 312 7.80 -4.39 6.51
C ILE A 312 8.33 -3.40 7.55
N GLN A 313 8.07 -3.72 8.81
CA GLN A 313 8.73 -3.19 9.99
C GLN A 313 9.89 -4.12 10.38
N HIS A 314 11.12 -3.72 10.05
CA HIS A 314 12.33 -4.48 10.34
C HIS A 314 12.40 -4.91 11.83
N GLY A 315 12.66 -6.20 12.06
CA GLY A 315 12.70 -6.82 13.39
C GLY A 315 11.33 -7.14 14.01
N HIS A 316 10.24 -6.67 13.41
CA HIS A 316 8.88 -6.83 13.95
C HIS A 316 8.07 -7.86 13.17
N ASN A 317 7.73 -7.61 11.91
CA ASN A 317 6.99 -8.54 11.02
C ASN A 317 7.87 -9.07 9.86
N GLY A 318 9.18 -8.86 9.93
CA GLY A 318 10.11 -9.23 8.87
C GLY A 318 11.45 -8.51 8.95
N TRP A 319 12.24 -8.64 7.89
CA TRP A 319 13.56 -8.04 7.75
C TRP A 319 13.65 -7.23 6.45
N LEU A 320 14.11 -5.99 6.56
CA LEU A 320 14.53 -5.17 5.43
C LEU A 320 16.06 -5.25 5.32
N LEU A 321 16.54 -5.60 4.13
CA LEU A 321 17.95 -5.66 3.82
C LEU A 321 18.40 -4.36 3.18
N PRO A 322 19.44 -3.71 3.72
CA PRO A 322 20.17 -2.68 2.99
C PRO A 322 20.65 -3.18 1.62
N THR A 323 20.79 -2.29 0.65
CA THR A 323 21.11 -2.66 -0.74
C THR A 323 22.50 -3.26 -0.94
N ASP A 324 23.41 -3.07 0.01
CA ASP A 324 24.77 -3.63 0.02
C ASP A 324 24.85 -5.02 0.69
N THR A 325 23.79 -5.46 1.37
CA THR A 325 23.73 -6.76 2.04
C THR A 325 23.31 -7.84 1.04
N THR A 326 24.03 -8.97 1.02
CA THR A 326 23.67 -10.09 0.16
C THR A 326 22.37 -10.75 0.64
N LEU A 327 21.56 -11.21 -0.32
CA LEU A 327 20.31 -11.91 0.01
C LEU A 327 20.56 -13.19 0.83
N ALA A 328 21.68 -13.88 0.59
CA ALA A 328 22.09 -15.06 1.35
C ALA A 328 22.31 -14.72 2.83
N ALA A 329 23.06 -13.65 3.13
CA ALA A 329 23.32 -13.23 4.51
C ALA A 329 22.02 -12.87 5.24
N GLY A 330 21.14 -12.12 4.59
CA GLY A 330 19.84 -11.77 5.15
C GLY A 330 18.97 -12.99 5.47
N ILE A 331 18.85 -13.92 4.52
CA ILE A 331 18.09 -15.16 4.73
C ILE A 331 18.71 -16.01 5.84
N ALA A 332 20.04 -16.09 5.91
CA ALA A 332 20.72 -16.85 6.95
C ALA A 332 20.43 -16.28 8.36
N THR A 333 20.44 -14.95 8.51
CA THR A 333 20.05 -14.28 9.76
C THR A 333 18.60 -14.61 10.12
N ALA A 334 17.66 -14.41 9.20
CA ALA A 334 16.24 -14.67 9.43
C ALA A 334 15.96 -16.14 9.79
N LEU A 335 16.54 -17.10 9.07
CA LEU A 335 16.37 -18.54 9.37
C LEU A 335 17.02 -18.95 10.69
N THR A 336 18.10 -18.29 11.12
CA THR A 336 18.72 -18.53 12.42
C THR A 336 17.79 -18.07 13.55
N GLU A 337 17.25 -16.86 13.46
CA GLU A 337 16.29 -16.33 14.44
C GLU A 337 15.00 -17.15 14.50
N LEU A 338 14.49 -17.58 13.34
CA LEU A 338 13.30 -18.43 13.24
C LEU A 338 13.54 -19.89 13.64
N GLY A 339 14.79 -20.29 13.88
CA GLY A 339 15.15 -21.61 14.39
C GLY A 339 14.59 -21.87 15.78
N ASP A 340 14.48 -20.83 16.62
CA ASP A 340 13.79 -20.87 17.91
C ASP A 340 12.27 -20.86 17.71
N ALA A 341 11.58 -21.86 18.26
CA ALA A 341 10.13 -22.02 18.16
C ALA A 341 9.38 -20.85 18.82
N ASP A 342 9.87 -20.35 19.96
CA ASP A 342 9.21 -19.25 20.67
C ASP A 342 9.41 -17.93 19.92
N ALA A 343 10.62 -17.68 19.40
CA ALA A 343 10.88 -16.53 18.54
C ALA A 343 10.01 -16.57 17.26
N ARG A 344 9.83 -17.75 16.67
CA ARG A 344 8.97 -17.95 15.50
C ARG A 344 7.52 -17.62 15.81
N GLU A 345 6.97 -18.09 16.93
CA GLU A 345 5.57 -17.80 17.28
C GLU A 345 5.38 -16.32 17.64
N ARG A 346 6.28 -15.72 18.43
CA ARG A 346 6.24 -14.27 18.72
C ARG A 346 6.28 -13.44 17.45
N THR A 347 7.08 -13.86 16.46
CA THR A 347 7.16 -13.18 15.16
C THR A 347 5.88 -13.35 14.37
N ALA A 348 5.26 -14.53 14.43
CA ALA A 348 3.98 -14.80 13.79
C ALA A 348 2.83 -13.95 14.36
N ASP A 349 2.78 -13.76 15.68
CA ASP A 349 1.82 -12.85 16.32
C ASP A 349 1.98 -11.40 15.88
N ARG A 350 3.23 -10.91 15.81
CA ARG A 350 3.52 -9.56 15.32
C ARG A 350 3.11 -9.39 13.85
N CYS A 351 3.34 -10.41 13.03
CA CYS A 351 2.89 -10.43 11.65
C CYS A 351 1.35 -10.32 11.55
N ARG A 352 0.62 -11.17 12.29
CA ARG A 352 -0.85 -11.15 12.31
C ARG A 352 -1.37 -9.80 12.77
N THR A 353 -0.84 -9.29 13.88
CA THR A 353 -1.21 -7.97 14.45
C THR A 353 -1.00 -6.85 13.45
N TRP A 354 0.14 -6.84 12.74
CA TRP A 354 0.43 -5.83 11.74
C TRP A 354 -0.52 -5.92 10.53
N SER A 355 -0.69 -7.12 9.98
CA SER A 355 -1.55 -7.34 8.80
C SER A 355 -3.02 -7.02 9.07
N ALA A 356 -3.50 -7.23 10.30
CA ALA A 356 -4.88 -6.96 10.69
C ALA A 356 -5.25 -5.47 10.61
N ARG A 357 -4.25 -4.57 10.58
CA ARG A 357 -4.46 -3.12 10.38
C ARG A 357 -4.77 -2.75 8.92
N PHE A 358 -4.74 -3.71 7.99
CA PHE A 358 -4.99 -3.51 6.57
C PHE A 358 -6.17 -4.35 6.08
N SER A 359 -7.31 -3.69 5.88
CA SER A 359 -8.49 -4.32 5.31
C SER A 359 -8.89 -3.63 4.01
N TRP A 360 -9.45 -4.40 3.08
CA TRP A 360 -10.03 -3.82 1.88
C TRP A 360 -11.25 -2.93 2.19
N ASP A 361 -11.92 -3.18 3.34
CA ASP A 361 -13.02 -2.35 3.85
C ASP A 361 -12.49 -0.94 4.17
N ASP A 362 -11.33 -0.84 4.82
CA ASP A 362 -10.65 0.43 5.09
C ASP A 362 -10.15 1.13 3.83
N SER A 363 -9.60 0.39 2.87
CA SER A 363 -9.18 0.96 1.58
C SER A 363 -10.36 1.58 0.83
N ALA A 364 -11.50 0.90 0.81
CA ALA A 364 -12.71 1.40 0.15
C ALA A 364 -13.28 2.63 0.86
N GLU A 365 -13.33 2.60 2.20
CA GLU A 365 -13.73 3.76 3.01
C GLU A 365 -12.84 4.98 2.73
N ARG A 366 -11.51 4.80 2.74
CA ARG A 366 -10.57 5.88 2.45
C ARG A 366 -10.71 6.43 1.04
N LEU A 367 -10.93 5.59 0.01
CA LEU A 367 -11.18 6.09 -1.34
C LEU A 367 -12.53 6.84 -1.42
N ALA A 368 -13.57 6.35 -0.75
CA ALA A 368 -14.86 7.04 -0.67
C ALA A 368 -14.72 8.43 -0.02
N GLN A 369 -13.92 8.55 1.05
CA GLN A 369 -13.60 9.84 1.67
C GLN A 369 -12.95 10.82 0.68
N VAL A 370 -12.01 10.35 -0.15
CA VAL A 370 -11.39 11.16 -1.20
C VAL A 370 -12.42 11.59 -2.25
N VAL A 371 -13.29 10.68 -2.70
CA VAL A 371 -14.38 10.98 -3.64
C VAL A 371 -15.31 12.07 -3.09
N LEU A 372 -15.72 11.96 -1.82
CA LEU A 372 -16.58 12.94 -1.17
C LEU A 372 -15.90 14.30 -0.99
N GLU A 373 -14.65 14.32 -0.53
CA GLU A 373 -13.89 15.55 -0.33
C GLU A 373 -13.72 16.30 -1.66
N GLU A 374 -13.35 15.60 -2.74
CA GLU A 374 -13.18 16.22 -4.05
C GLU A 374 -14.52 16.64 -4.66
N SER A 375 -15.59 15.86 -4.46
CA SER A 375 -16.94 16.27 -4.87
C SER A 375 -17.35 17.59 -4.22
N ARG A 376 -17.08 17.75 -2.92
CA ARG A 376 -17.36 19.00 -2.18
C ARG A 376 -16.47 20.14 -2.65
N ARG A 377 -15.18 19.87 -2.85
CA ARG A 377 -14.20 20.85 -3.32
C ARG A 377 -14.62 21.43 -4.67
N VAL A 378 -15.02 20.57 -5.60
CA VAL A 378 -15.42 20.97 -6.95
C VAL A 378 -16.75 21.72 -6.94
N ARG A 379 -17.78 21.25 -6.21
CA ARG A 379 -19.08 21.95 -6.07
C ARG A 379 -18.95 23.37 -5.51
N ARG A 380 -18.05 23.57 -4.54
CA ARG A 380 -17.90 24.86 -3.86
C ARG A 380 -17.27 25.96 -4.73
N HIS A 381 -16.77 25.67 -5.94
CA HIS A 381 -16.08 26.61 -6.85
C HIS A 381 -14.96 27.44 -6.19
N ARG A 382 -14.57 27.10 -4.97
CA ARG A 382 -13.56 27.81 -4.19
C ARG A 382 -12.25 27.11 -4.44
N ARG A 383 -11.27 27.85 -5.00
CA ARG A 383 -9.87 27.51 -4.75
C ARG A 383 -9.76 27.32 -3.24
N SER A 384 -9.41 26.12 -2.78
CA SER A 384 -9.08 25.91 -1.37
C SER A 384 -8.10 27.01 -0.98
N ARG A 385 -8.49 27.90 -0.07
CA ARG A 385 -7.59 28.94 0.48
C ARG A 385 -6.43 28.31 1.26
N ARG A 386 -6.50 27.01 1.56
CA ARG A 386 -5.45 26.25 2.23
C ARG A 386 -4.46 25.74 1.19
N ARG A 387 -3.18 26.07 1.37
CA ARG A 387 -2.08 25.46 0.62
C ARG A 387 -2.17 23.94 0.77
N ALA A 388 -1.92 23.21 -0.32
CA ALA A 388 -1.73 21.77 -0.26
C ALA A 388 -0.49 21.51 0.60
N SER A 389 -0.70 21.01 1.82
CA SER A 389 0.35 20.44 2.64
C SER A 389 0.31 18.93 2.44
N ASP A 390 1.47 18.29 2.41
CA ASP A 390 1.58 16.82 2.47
C ASP A 390 1.83 16.31 3.88
N LEU A 391 1.93 17.23 4.83
CA LEU A 391 2.13 16.90 6.22
C LEU A 391 0.85 16.28 6.75
N THR A 392 1.06 15.22 7.53
CA THR A 392 0.03 14.61 8.35
C THR A 392 0.43 14.86 9.79
N VAL A 393 -0.45 15.46 10.58
CA VAL A 393 -0.20 15.79 11.98
C VAL A 393 -0.93 14.79 12.84
N LEU A 394 -0.19 14.13 13.73
CA LEU A 394 -0.76 13.40 14.82
C LEU A 394 -1.03 14.37 15.98
N SER A 395 -2.25 14.35 16.49
CA SER A 395 -2.59 15.02 17.73
C SER A 395 -3.15 14.06 18.77
N LYS A 396 -2.74 14.26 20.03
CA LYS A 396 -3.28 13.52 21.19
C LYS A 396 -3.68 14.52 22.26
N PHE A 397 -4.87 14.35 22.83
CA PHE A 397 -5.36 15.22 23.90
C PHE A 397 -6.39 14.51 24.78
N GLN A 398 -6.67 15.12 25.93
CA GLN A 398 -7.76 14.74 26.83
C GLN A 398 -8.85 15.81 26.73
N ALA A 399 -10.11 15.40 26.58
CA ALA A 399 -11.25 16.30 26.61
C ALA A 399 -11.83 16.37 28.03
N ARG A 400 -12.43 17.51 28.40
CA ARG A 400 -13.21 17.60 29.65
C ARG A 400 -14.64 17.06 29.48
N ASN A 401 -15.19 17.22 28.27
CA ASN A 401 -16.44 16.61 27.86
C ASN A 401 -16.19 15.93 26.51
N GLY A 402 -15.95 14.62 26.53
CA GLY A 402 -15.62 13.90 25.31
C GLY A 402 -16.77 13.86 24.30
N ASP A 403 -18.03 13.88 24.74
CA ASP A 403 -19.18 13.75 23.84
C ASP A 403 -19.39 15.01 22.98
N ASP A 404 -19.21 16.19 23.58
CA ASP A 404 -19.24 17.46 22.85
C ASP A 404 -18.12 17.53 21.80
N VAL A 405 -16.91 17.09 22.19
CA VAL A 405 -15.76 17.08 21.28
C VAL A 405 -15.99 16.10 20.14
N GLU A 406 -16.49 14.89 20.43
CA GLU A 406 -16.82 13.90 19.41
C GLU A 406 -17.84 14.43 18.40
N HIS A 407 -18.92 15.05 18.88
CA HIS A 407 -19.92 15.68 18.02
C HIS A 407 -19.31 16.79 17.14
N ALA A 408 -18.44 17.62 17.72
CA ALA A 408 -17.76 18.69 17.00
C ALA A 408 -16.72 18.17 15.98
N LEU A 409 -16.03 17.07 16.28
CA LEU A 409 -15.08 16.44 15.35
C LEU A 409 -15.80 15.89 14.12
N ASN A 410 -16.95 15.23 14.31
CA ASN A 410 -17.77 14.68 13.22
C ASN A 410 -18.28 15.75 12.23
N THR A 411 -18.33 17.02 12.63
CA THR A 411 -18.81 18.12 11.78
C THR A 411 -17.69 18.98 11.20
N MET A 412 -16.55 19.09 11.88
CA MET A 412 -15.46 20.02 11.51
C MET A 412 -14.31 19.37 10.74
N LEU A 413 -14.06 18.08 10.96
CA LEU A 413 -12.96 17.38 10.32
C LEU A 413 -13.23 17.17 8.82
N ARG A 414 -12.14 17.04 8.03
CA ARG A 414 -12.26 16.60 6.64
C ARG A 414 -12.73 15.16 6.63
N GLU A 415 -13.36 14.75 5.54
CA GLU A 415 -13.71 13.33 5.32
C GLU A 415 -12.48 12.43 5.42
N THR A 416 -11.31 12.95 5.03
CA THR A 416 -10.05 12.21 5.04
C THR A 416 -9.32 12.22 6.38
N ASP A 417 -9.71 13.09 7.33
CA ASP A 417 -9.11 13.12 8.67
C ASP A 417 -9.61 11.92 9.48
N GLN A 418 -8.72 11.32 10.28
CA GLN A 418 -9.06 10.12 11.05
C GLN A 418 -8.93 10.42 12.54
N TRP A 419 -9.75 9.77 13.37
CA TRP A 419 -9.66 9.90 14.81
C TRP A 419 -10.14 8.64 15.53
N SER A 420 -9.74 8.51 16.79
CA SER A 420 -10.18 7.46 17.70
C SER A 420 -10.29 8.01 19.12
N ARG A 421 -11.20 7.45 19.91
CA ARG A 421 -11.46 7.85 21.29
C ARG A 421 -11.41 6.64 22.23
N ARG A 422 -10.85 6.82 23.42
CA ARG A 422 -10.93 5.87 24.55
C ARG A 422 -11.18 6.65 25.84
N GLY A 423 -12.39 6.55 26.39
CA GLY A 423 -12.83 7.45 27.45
C GLY A 423 -12.78 8.89 26.94
N ASP A 424 -12.12 9.79 27.66
CA ASP A 424 -11.95 11.18 27.21
C ASP A 424 -10.61 11.43 26.48
N SER A 425 -9.87 10.36 26.18
CA SER A 425 -8.63 10.46 25.40
C SER A 425 -8.92 10.38 23.92
N PHE A 426 -8.40 11.35 23.18
CA PHE A 426 -8.54 11.46 21.72
C PHE A 426 -7.18 11.32 21.04
N ARG A 427 -7.17 10.61 19.92
CA ARG A 427 -6.06 10.55 18.98
C ARG A 427 -6.57 10.90 17.59
N LEU A 428 -6.01 11.93 17.00
CA LEU A 428 -6.38 12.44 15.69
C LEU A 428 -5.19 12.35 14.74
N LEU A 429 -5.49 12.01 13.49
CA LEU A 429 -4.58 12.03 12.37
C LEU A 429 -5.14 12.98 11.32
N LEU A 430 -4.58 14.20 11.31
CA LEU A 430 -5.05 15.30 10.48
C LEU A 430 -4.22 15.35 9.20
N HIS A 431 -4.86 15.15 8.06
CA HIS A 431 -4.18 15.04 6.78
C HIS A 431 -4.17 16.38 6.04
N GLY A 432 -3.03 16.68 5.42
CA GLY A 432 -2.86 17.86 4.58
C GLY A 432 -2.91 19.17 5.37
N CYS A 433 -2.27 19.19 6.54
CA CYS A 433 -2.08 20.37 7.37
C CYS A 433 -0.75 20.33 8.11
N ASP A 434 -0.19 21.50 8.41
CA ASP A 434 0.92 21.63 9.36
C ASP A 434 0.43 21.71 10.81
N GLU A 435 1.36 21.66 11.77
CA GLU A 435 1.06 21.67 13.21
C GLU A 435 0.31 22.95 13.64
N LEU A 436 0.65 24.09 13.04
CA LEU A 436 -0.01 25.37 13.34
C LEU A 436 -1.47 25.38 12.86
N SER A 437 -1.74 24.82 11.68
CA SER A 437 -3.07 24.67 11.14
C SER A 437 -3.90 23.69 11.96
N ALA A 438 -3.31 22.56 12.38
CA ALA A 438 -3.91 21.60 13.30
C ALA A 438 -4.27 22.25 14.64
N TYR A 439 -3.33 22.98 15.24
CA TYR A 439 -3.54 23.73 16.48
C TYR A 439 -4.70 24.71 16.37
N ARG A 440 -4.73 25.53 15.31
CA ARG A 440 -5.83 26.48 15.08
C ARG A 440 -7.18 25.80 14.89
N ALA A 441 -7.21 24.62 14.27
CA ALA A 441 -8.44 23.84 14.11
C ALA A 441 -8.94 23.31 15.47
N LEU A 442 -8.06 22.67 16.25
CA LEU A 442 -8.43 22.12 17.56
C LEU A 442 -8.80 23.20 18.59
N ARG A 443 -8.15 24.37 18.55
CA ARG A 443 -8.53 25.51 19.40
C ARG A 443 -9.96 25.98 19.18
N ARG A 444 -10.49 25.88 17.95
CA ARG A 444 -11.90 26.21 17.65
C ARG A 444 -12.88 25.21 18.24
N LEU A 445 -12.41 23.99 18.53
CA LEU A 445 -13.18 22.92 19.18
C LEU A 445 -13.11 23.00 20.72
N GLY A 446 -12.51 24.05 21.28
CA GLY A 446 -12.34 24.17 22.73
C GLY A 446 -11.19 23.34 23.30
N VAL A 447 -10.44 22.61 22.46
CA VAL A 447 -9.25 21.84 22.89
C VAL A 447 -8.11 22.82 23.11
N ARG A 448 -7.73 23.02 24.38
CA ARG A 448 -6.67 23.98 24.77
C ARG A 448 -5.31 23.34 24.92
N GLU A 449 -5.26 22.09 25.36
CA GLU A 449 -4.05 21.32 25.61
C GLU A 449 -4.05 20.08 24.72
N ALA A 450 -3.14 20.05 23.75
CA ALA A 450 -2.98 18.95 22.83
C ALA A 450 -1.52 18.83 22.42
N MET A 451 -1.03 17.59 22.34
CA MET A 451 0.25 17.29 21.69
C MET A 451 0.05 17.40 20.18
N PHE A 452 1.02 17.98 19.47
CA PHE A 452 1.11 17.95 18.03
C PHE A 452 2.49 17.45 17.63
N ARG A 453 2.53 16.55 16.66
CA ARG A 453 3.76 16.19 15.95
C ARG A 453 3.46 15.73 14.54
N LEU A 454 4.45 15.76 13.67
CA LEU A 454 4.36 15.07 12.38
C LEU A 454 4.17 13.56 12.60
N ALA A 455 3.25 12.98 11.82
CA ALA A 455 2.97 11.54 11.85
C ALA A 455 4.08 10.77 11.12
N HIS A 456 4.59 9.71 11.74
CA HIS A 456 5.55 8.83 11.10
C HIS A 456 4.89 8.06 9.94
N ARG A 457 5.69 7.56 8.99
CA ARG A 457 5.19 6.81 7.81
C ARG A 457 4.14 5.76 8.19
N ARG A 458 4.42 4.97 9.23
CA ARG A 458 3.56 3.88 9.71
C ARG A 458 2.21 4.37 10.22
N GLU A 459 2.19 5.50 10.92
CA GLU A 459 0.94 6.07 11.46
C GLU A 459 0.05 6.64 10.35
N GLN A 460 0.61 6.98 9.20
CA GLN A 460 -0.17 7.43 8.03
C GLN A 460 -0.85 6.26 7.30
N LEU A 461 -0.38 5.03 7.53
CA LEU A 461 -0.88 3.83 6.87
C LEU A 461 -2.10 3.24 7.56
N VAL A 462 -2.12 3.29 8.88
CA VAL A 462 -3.14 2.62 9.70
C VAL A 462 -4.11 3.64 10.30
N ARG A 463 -5.30 3.20 10.70
CA ARG A 463 -6.19 4.06 11.49
C ARG A 463 -5.53 4.37 12.83
N PRO A 464 -5.75 5.57 13.41
CA PRO A 464 -5.30 5.84 14.76
C PRO A 464 -6.00 4.89 15.72
N ASP A 465 -5.24 4.11 16.48
CA ASP A 465 -5.78 3.33 17.60
C ASP A 465 -5.67 4.16 18.89
N ALA A 466 -6.73 4.13 19.69
CA ALA A 466 -6.81 4.82 20.98
C ALA A 466 -5.96 4.16 22.09
N GLY A 467 -5.15 3.14 21.75
CA GLY A 467 -4.38 2.31 22.69
C GLY A 467 -2.86 2.25 22.49
N ASP A 468 -2.30 2.70 21.37
CA ASP A 468 -0.85 2.63 21.14
C ASP A 468 -0.12 3.73 21.95
N VAL A 469 0.39 3.32 23.12
CA VAL A 469 1.39 4.02 23.94
C VAL A 469 2.79 3.62 23.45
N ASP A 470 3.05 3.71 22.15
CA ASP A 470 4.42 3.67 21.63
C ASP A 470 4.95 5.10 21.52
N THR A 471 5.35 5.64 22.66
CA THR A 471 6.53 6.50 22.71
C THR A 471 7.74 5.57 22.74
N PRO A 472 8.80 5.80 21.94
CA PRO A 472 10.07 5.21 22.29
C PRO A 472 10.37 5.70 23.71
N ARG A 473 10.49 4.76 24.67
CA ARG A 473 11.15 5.07 25.95
C ARG A 473 12.49 5.67 25.53
N ALA A 474 12.65 6.97 25.74
CA ALA A 474 13.96 7.60 25.71
C ALA A 474 14.85 6.68 26.55
N THR A 475 15.88 6.14 25.91
CA THR A 475 16.97 5.46 26.59
C THR A 475 17.31 6.29 27.81
N ARG A 476 17.04 5.76 29.01
CA ARG A 476 17.62 6.30 30.23
C ARG A 476 19.12 6.24 30.00
N THR A 477 19.71 7.39 29.74
CA THR A 477 21.14 7.61 29.88
C THR A 477 21.53 7.07 31.25
N PRO A 478 22.56 6.22 31.38
CA PRO A 478 23.03 5.83 32.71
C PRO A 478 23.47 7.11 33.41
N THR A 479 22.79 7.46 34.49
CA THR A 479 23.29 8.42 35.47
C THR A 479 24.64 7.90 35.95
N GLY A 480 25.72 8.54 35.52
CA GLY A 480 27.04 8.35 36.12
C GLY A 480 27.01 8.71 37.61
N PRO A 481 27.91 8.15 38.42
CA PRO A 481 27.90 8.39 39.86
C PRO A 481 28.21 9.86 40.16
N GLU A 482 27.43 10.44 41.06
CA GLU A 482 27.69 11.77 41.62
C GLU A 482 29.08 11.84 42.27
N PRO A 483 29.84 12.93 42.09
CA PRO A 483 31.11 13.11 42.77
C PRO A 483 30.85 13.43 44.24
N GLY A 484 31.35 12.54 45.11
CA GLY A 484 31.31 12.69 46.56
C GLY A 484 31.99 13.98 47.03
N THR A 485 31.32 14.65 47.95
CA THR A 485 31.81 15.75 48.77
C THR A 485 33.04 15.32 49.57
N THR A 486 34.22 15.78 49.17
CA THR A 486 35.41 15.77 50.03
C THR A 486 35.42 17.02 50.90
N GLU A 487 35.14 16.84 52.18
CA GLU A 487 35.46 17.79 53.25
C GLU A 487 36.97 18.07 53.27
N ARG A 488 37.33 19.35 53.23
CA ARG A 488 38.68 19.83 53.53
C ARG A 488 38.91 19.75 55.04
N ARG A 489 39.98 19.04 55.43
CA ARG A 489 40.70 19.29 56.69
C ARG A 489 42.07 19.84 56.32
N ASP A 490 42.34 21.08 56.67
CA ASP A 490 43.69 21.64 56.67
C ASP A 490 44.38 21.27 58.00
N PRO A 491 45.65 20.81 57.99
CA PRO A 491 46.49 20.70 59.18
C PRO A 491 47.36 21.98 59.35
N PRO A 492 48.04 22.16 60.50
CA PRO A 492 48.34 23.47 61.08
C PRO A 492 49.31 24.36 60.30
#